data_AF-K1S5J7-F1
#
_entry.id   AF-K1S5J7-F1
#
_cell.length_a   1.000
_cell.length_b   1.000
_cell.length_c   1.000
_cell.angle_alpha   90.00
_cell.angle_beta   90.00
_cell.angle_gamma   90.00
#
_symmetry.space_group_name_H-M   'P 1'
#
loop_
_entity.id
_entity.type
_entity.pdbx_description
1 polymer ?
#
loop_
_entity_poly.entity_id
_entity_poly.type
_entity_poly.pdbx_seq_one_letter_code
_entity_poly.pdbx_strand_id
1 'polypeptide(L)' 'MPEDTSLLRKPDEYKVGDILRTAEGDLAPTTCVQEGCHKQDSCLTYSFWQGLDNAIENYVDSKTLEDLIKK' A
#
# COMPACT_ATOMS: atom_id res chain seq x y z
N MET A 1 5.42 6.10 -29.48
CA MET A 1 4.93 6.04 -28.09
C MET A 1 3.53 6.63 -28.11
N PRO A 2 2.48 5.87 -27.76
CA PRO A 2 1.13 6.32 -28.05
C PRO A 2 0.75 7.55 -27.20
N GLU A 3 0.17 8.55 -27.87
CA GLU A 3 -0.16 9.90 -27.38
C GLU A 3 -1.46 9.94 -26.58
N ASP A 4 -1.62 9.06 -25.60
CA ASP A 4 -2.87 8.94 -24.82
C ASP A 4 -2.62 8.80 -23.30
N THR A 5 -1.70 9.59 -22.76
CA THR A 5 -1.41 9.67 -21.32
C THR A 5 -2.37 10.63 -20.62
N SER A 6 -3.67 10.32 -20.65
CA SER A 6 -4.68 10.99 -19.82
C SER A 6 -5.12 10.08 -18.65
N LEU A 7 -5.41 10.68 -17.50
CA LEU A 7 -5.98 9.93 -16.37
C LEU A 7 -7.44 9.60 -16.67
N LEU A 8 -7.82 8.34 -16.42
CA LEU A 8 -9.20 7.86 -16.62
C LEU A 8 -10.19 8.39 -15.57
N ARG A 9 -9.70 8.90 -14.44
CA ARG A 9 -10.46 9.47 -13.32
C ARG A 9 -9.77 10.76 -12.84
N LYS A 10 -10.38 11.45 -11.89
CA LYS A 10 -9.75 12.64 -11.29
C LYS A 10 -8.60 12.23 -10.35
N PRO A 11 -7.55 13.07 -10.17
CA PRO A 11 -6.42 12.76 -9.29
C PRO A 11 -6.79 12.45 -7.83
N ASP A 12 -7.88 13.01 -7.30
CA ASP A 12 -8.38 12.78 -5.94
C ASP A 12 -9.05 11.40 -5.77
N GLU A 13 -9.38 10.72 -6.87
CA GLU A 13 -9.96 9.38 -6.89
C GLU A 13 -8.91 8.26 -6.94
N TYR A 14 -7.62 8.60 -7.02
CA TYR A 14 -6.53 7.62 -6.99
C TYR A 14 -5.83 7.67 -5.64
N LYS A 15 -6.07 6.67 -4.79
CA LYS A 15 -5.25 6.49 -3.59
C LYS A 15 -3.83 6.10 -3.98
N VAL A 16 -2.86 6.62 -3.24
CA VAL A 16 -1.44 6.26 -3.44
C VAL A 16 -1.22 4.76 -3.17
N GLY A 17 -1.89 4.21 -2.15
CA GLY A 17 -1.86 2.77 -1.88
C GLY A 17 -2.27 1.93 -3.09
N ASP A 18 -3.37 2.29 -3.78
CA ASP A 18 -3.83 1.53 -4.97
C ASP A 18 -2.82 1.57 -6.12
N ILE A 19 -2.17 2.73 -6.32
CA ILE A 19 -1.12 2.89 -7.33
C ILE A 19 0.06 1.98 -7.00
N LEU A 20 0.55 2.02 -5.76
CA LEU A 20 1.68 1.20 -5.33
C LEU A 20 1.36 -0.29 -5.40
N ARG A 21 0.16 -0.71 -4.98
CA ARG A 21 -0.26 -2.11 -5.08
C ARG A 21 -0.36 -2.62 -6.51
N THR A 22 -0.68 -1.74 -7.46
CA THR A 22 -0.72 -2.08 -8.88
C THR A 22 0.68 -2.16 -9.49
N ALA A 23 1.60 -1.28 -9.08
CA ALA A 23 2.94 -1.18 -9.65
C ALA A 23 3.96 -2.15 -9.03
N GLU A 24 3.93 -2.27 -7.71
CA GLU A 24 4.92 -2.99 -6.90
C GLU A 24 4.37 -4.30 -6.32
N GLY A 25 3.03 -4.42 -6.26
CA GLY A 25 2.36 -5.53 -5.59
C GLY A 25 2.07 -5.25 -4.11
N ASP A 26 1.90 -6.31 -3.34
CA ASP A 26 1.60 -6.22 -1.91
C ASP A 26 2.67 -5.43 -1.13
N LEU A 27 2.25 -4.61 -0.18
CA LEU A 27 3.12 -3.69 0.57
C LEU A 27 3.50 -4.22 1.95
N ALA A 28 3.08 -5.44 2.31
CA ALA A 28 3.35 -6.01 3.61
C ALA A 28 4.86 -6.11 3.84
N PRO A 29 5.35 -5.74 5.04
CA PRO A 29 6.77 -5.71 5.33
C PRO A 29 7.39 -7.11 5.41
N THR A 30 6.56 -8.16 5.57
CA THR A 30 7.00 -9.56 5.60
C THR A 30 5.91 -10.47 5.05
N THR A 31 6.32 -11.58 4.43
CA THR A 31 5.39 -12.62 3.94
C THR A 31 4.53 -13.23 5.04
N CYS A 32 4.99 -13.22 6.30
CA CYS A 32 4.21 -13.72 7.43
C CYS A 32 2.92 -12.94 7.67
N VAL A 33 2.93 -11.63 7.43
CA VAL A 33 1.73 -10.78 7.58
C VAL A 33 0.89 -10.81 6.30
N GLN A 34 1.54 -10.88 5.14
CA GLN A 34 0.89 -10.97 3.83
C GLN A 34 0.06 -12.26 3.65
N GLU A 35 0.68 -13.43 3.82
CA GLU A 35 0.10 -14.73 3.45
C GLU A 35 -0.36 -15.53 4.68
N GLY A 36 -0.10 -15.00 5.88
CA GLY A 36 -0.28 -15.72 7.14
C GLY A 36 0.86 -16.72 7.41
N CYS A 37 1.02 -17.08 8.68
CA CYS A 37 2.11 -17.93 9.13
C CYS A 37 1.60 -18.93 10.18
N HIS A 38 1.97 -20.21 10.03
CA HIS A 38 1.60 -21.27 10.98
C HIS A 38 2.12 -21.04 12.42
N LYS A 39 3.10 -20.15 12.60
CA LYS A 39 3.67 -19.79 13.90
C LYS A 39 3.16 -18.46 14.44
N GLN A 40 2.18 -17.83 13.79
CA GLN A 40 1.68 -16.50 14.15
C GLN A 40 1.47 -16.33 15.66
N ASP A 41 0.80 -17.28 16.31
CA ASP A 41 0.49 -17.22 17.75
C ASP A 41 1.71 -17.37 18.68
N SER A 42 2.79 -17.98 18.19
CA SER A 42 4.03 -18.22 18.94
C SER A 42 5.19 -17.30 18.53
N CYS A 43 5.00 -16.49 17.48
CA CYS A 43 6.03 -15.65 16.91
C CYS A 43 6.07 -14.31 17.66
N LEU A 44 7.10 -14.13 18.50
CA LEU A 44 7.26 -12.94 19.35
C LEU A 44 7.20 -11.61 18.57
N THR A 45 7.68 -11.62 17.32
CA THR A 45 7.77 -10.42 16.47
C THR A 45 6.57 -10.22 15.56
N TYR A 46 5.60 -11.15 15.54
CA TYR A 46 4.45 -11.04 14.63
C TYR A 46 3.64 -9.76 14.86
N SER A 47 3.34 -9.44 16.12
CA SER A 47 2.60 -8.22 16.46
C SER A 47 3.33 -6.94 16.07
N PHE A 48 4.66 -6.95 16.10
CA PHE A 48 5.48 -5.83 15.62
C PHE A 48 5.30 -5.65 14.11
N TRP A 49 5.43 -6.73 13.33
CA TRP A 49 5.27 -6.67 11.88
C TRP A 49 3.85 -6.31 11.46
N GLN A 50 2.84 -6.82 12.16
CA GLN A 50 1.44 -6.44 11.95
C GLN A 50 1.20 -4.95 12.26
N GLY A 51 1.83 -4.42 13.31
CA GLY A 51 1.75 -2.99 13.62
C GLY A 51 2.37 -2.11 12.51
N LEU A 52 3.52 -2.53 11.98
CA LEU A 52 4.18 -1.83 10.88
C LEU A 52 3.36 -1.89 9.59
N ASP A 53 2.83 -3.06 9.25
CA ASP A 53 1.94 -3.26 8.11
C ASP A 53 0.75 -2.30 8.14
N ASN A 54 0.03 -2.27 9.26
CA ASN A 54 -1.07 -1.32 9.47
C ASN A 54 -0.63 0.14 9.32
N ALA A 55 0.58 0.50 9.77
CA ALA A 55 1.08 1.87 9.64
C ALA A 55 1.37 2.24 8.18
N ILE A 56 1.94 1.32 7.41
CA ILE A 56 2.19 1.48 5.97
C ILE A 56 0.85 1.66 5.24
N GLU A 57 -0.06 0.71 5.39
CA GLU A 57 -1.37 0.68 4.73
C GLU A 57 -2.16 1.96 5.02
N ASN A 58 -2.26 2.34 6.30
CA ASN A 58 -2.96 3.57 6.69
C ASN A 58 -2.31 4.83 6.10
N TYR A 59 -0.98 4.88 6.04
CA TYR A 59 -0.30 6.04 5.48
C TYR A 59 -0.53 6.18 3.99
N VAL A 60 -0.33 5.11 3.21
CA VAL A 60 -0.47 5.15 1.74
C VAL A 60 -1.93 5.34 1.32
N ASP A 61 -2.89 4.80 2.07
CA ASP A 61 -4.32 4.98 1.80
C ASP A 61 -4.88 6.33 2.28
N SER A 62 -4.12 7.06 3.10
CA SER A 62 -4.45 8.44 3.51
C SER A 62 -4.08 9.51 2.47
N LYS A 63 -3.42 9.12 1.38
CA LYS A 63 -2.94 10.02 0.33
C LYS A 63 -3.61 9.71 -1.00
N THR A 64 -3.87 10.77 -1.75
CA THR A 64 -4.32 10.70 -3.14
C THR A 64 -3.21 11.17 -4.09
N LEU A 65 -3.34 10.85 -5.38
CA LEU A 65 -2.47 11.42 -6.41
C LEU A 65 -2.55 12.95 -6.43
N GLU A 66 -3.73 13.50 -6.14
CA GLU A 66 -3.91 14.95 -6.00
C GLU A 66 -3.02 15.56 -4.91
N ASP A 67 -2.95 14.92 -3.73
CA ASP A 67 -2.11 15.37 -2.62
C ASP A 67 -0.61 15.41 -2.97
N LEU A 68 -0.18 14.57 -3.91
CA LEU A 68 1.21 14.53 -4.38
C LEU A 68 1.52 15.62 -5.40
N ILE A 69 0.55 15.95 -6.28
CA ILE A 69 0.73 16.96 -7.33
C ILE A 69 0.58 18.38 -6.78
N LYS A 70 -0.25 18.57 -5.75
CA LYS A 70 -0.48 19.90 -5.13
C LYS A 70 0.57 20.27 -4.06
N LYS A 71 1.61 19.44 -3.88
CA LYS A 71 2.64 19.62 -2.86
C LYS A 71 3.87 20.37 -3.35
#